data_AF-A0A520WXF7-F1
#
_entry.id   AF-A0A520WXF7-F1
#
_cell.length_a   1.000
_cell.length_b   1.000
_cell.length_c   1.000
_cell.angle_alpha   90.00
_cell.angle_beta   90.00
_cell.angle_gamma   90.00
#
_symmetry.space_group_name_H-M   'P 1'
#
loop_
_entity.id
_entity.type
_entity.pdbx_description
1 polymer ?
#
loop_
_entity_poly.entity_id
_entity_poly.type
_entity_poly.pdbx_seq_one_letter_code
_entity_poly.pdbx_strand_id
1 'polypeptide(L)'
;MNSCIRTAVAAVLLLPAAVAAQQAAGPGASDVDEVIVIGRSVATGLARIEVDREMLVDTATILKEIPGANVNANGPVTGIAQYRGMYGDRISVVIDHLGVVSGGPNAMDAPLSYV
;
A
#
# COMPACT_ATOMS: atom_id res chain seq x y z
N MET A 1 -36.64 -39.21 68.82
CA MET A 1 -35.46 -38.44 69.23
C MET A 1 -34.78 -37.93 67.97
N ASN A 2 -35.33 -36.88 67.35
CA ASN A 2 -35.15 -35.45 67.68
C ASN A 2 -33.99 -34.85 66.87
N SER A 3 -34.30 -34.31 65.68
CA SER A 3 -34.00 -32.91 65.32
C SER A 3 -34.30 -32.65 63.84
N CYS A 4 -35.60 -32.61 63.52
CA CYS A 4 -36.09 -31.58 62.62
C CYS A 4 -35.79 -30.21 63.26
N ILE A 5 -35.71 -29.16 62.43
CA ILE A 5 -35.61 -27.74 62.82
C ILE A 5 -34.17 -27.26 63.03
N ARG A 6 -33.46 -27.04 61.93
CA ARG A 6 -32.53 -25.93 61.71
C ARG A 6 -32.19 -25.89 60.23
N THR A 7 -32.00 -24.68 59.68
CA THR A 7 -31.60 -24.39 58.29
C THR A 7 -32.71 -24.36 57.22
N ALA A 8 -33.87 -23.80 57.54
CA ALA A 8 -34.86 -23.33 56.56
C ALA A 8 -34.63 -21.85 56.11
N VAL A 9 -33.40 -21.33 56.22
CA VAL A 9 -33.08 -19.90 55.99
C VAL A 9 -32.05 -19.68 54.88
N ALA A 10 -31.72 -20.71 54.09
CA ALA A 10 -30.81 -20.58 52.94
C ALA A 10 -31.56 -20.55 51.58
N ALA A 11 -32.81 -20.05 51.56
CA ALA A 11 -33.71 -20.17 50.41
C ALA A 11 -33.85 -18.91 49.53
N VAL A 12 -33.06 -17.84 49.70
CA VAL A 12 -33.38 -16.56 49.00
C VAL A 12 -32.21 -15.84 48.31
N LEU A 13 -30.95 -16.27 48.42
CA LEU A 13 -29.82 -15.37 48.01
C LEU A 13 -28.83 -15.87 46.96
N LEU A 14 -29.12 -16.89 46.14
CA LEU A 14 -28.15 -17.38 45.14
C LEU A 14 -28.68 -17.61 43.71
N LEU A 15 -29.67 -16.82 43.28
CA LEU A 15 -30.04 -16.72 41.86
C LEU A 15 -30.00 -15.23 41.46
N PRO A 16 -28.91 -14.81 40.78
CA PRO A 16 -29.03 -14.56 39.35
C PRO A 16 -27.76 -14.94 38.58
N ALA A 17 -27.35 -16.21 38.59
CA ALA A 17 -26.29 -16.69 37.68
C ALA A 17 -26.84 -17.21 36.34
N ALA A 18 -28.16 -17.18 36.15
CA ALA A 18 -28.82 -17.67 34.93
C ALA A 18 -29.14 -16.57 33.88
N VAL A 19 -28.71 -15.33 34.10
CA VAL A 19 -29.03 -14.17 33.23
C VAL A 19 -27.81 -13.70 32.43
N ALA A 20 -26.94 -14.62 32.00
CA ALA A 20 -25.82 -14.29 31.09
C ALA A 20 -25.53 -15.39 30.05
N ALA A 21 -26.44 -16.35 29.85
CA ALA A 21 -26.26 -17.44 28.89
C ALA A 21 -27.46 -17.56 27.93
N GLN A 22 -27.90 -16.43 27.37
CA GLN A 22 -28.64 -16.43 26.12
C GLN A 22 -27.85 -15.58 25.12
N GLN A 23 -26.78 -16.18 24.59
CA GLN A 23 -26.28 -15.78 23.29
C GLN A 23 -27.42 -16.05 22.32
N ALA A 24 -28.07 -14.99 21.82
CA ALA A 24 -28.96 -15.11 20.69
C ALA A 24 -28.12 -15.69 19.55
N ALA A 25 -28.37 -16.95 19.19
CA ALA A 25 -27.97 -17.48 17.91
C ALA A 25 -28.72 -16.65 16.85
N GLY A 26 -28.06 -15.60 16.37
CA GLY A 26 -28.57 -14.78 15.28
C GLY A 26 -28.79 -15.68 14.06
N PRO A 27 -29.96 -15.62 13.41
CA PRO A 27 -30.21 -16.41 12.21
C PRO A 27 -29.43 -15.82 11.03
N GLY A 28 -28.77 -16.70 10.28
CA GLY A 28 -28.22 -16.40 8.96
C GLY A 28 -26.72 -16.15 8.98
N ALA A 29 -25.95 -17.17 8.61
CA ALA A 29 -24.70 -16.93 7.91
C ALA A 29 -25.02 -15.94 6.79
N SER A 30 -24.45 -14.75 6.90
CA SER A 30 -24.63 -13.67 5.95
C SER A 30 -24.40 -14.21 4.54
N ASP A 31 -25.39 -13.99 3.68
CA ASP A 31 -25.20 -13.85 2.24
C ASP A 31 -24.10 -12.80 2.03
N VAL A 32 -22.86 -13.25 1.81
CA VAL A 32 -21.70 -12.36 1.66
C VAL A 32 -21.43 -12.20 0.18
N ASP A 33 -21.41 -10.96 -0.29
CA ASP A 33 -21.09 -10.65 -1.68
C ASP A 33 -19.68 -11.15 -2.04
N GLU A 34 -19.57 -11.85 -3.16
CA GLU A 34 -18.29 -12.28 -3.72
C GLU A 34 -17.52 -11.07 -4.25
N VAL A 35 -16.42 -10.73 -3.57
CA VAL A 35 -15.50 -9.68 -4.02
C VAL A 35 -14.32 -10.32 -4.74
N ILE A 36 -14.28 -10.16 -6.07
CA ILE A 36 -13.12 -10.55 -6.88
C ILE A 36 -12.03 -9.49 -6.68
N VAL A 37 -10.98 -9.85 -5.94
CA VAL A 37 -9.81 -8.99 -5.74
C VAL A 37 -8.88 -9.11 -6.94
N ILE A 38 -8.96 -8.13 -7.85
CA ILE A 38 -7.99 -7.97 -8.95
C ILE A 38 -6.86 -7.07 -8.44
N GLY A 39 -5.80 -7.69 -7.89
CA GLY A 39 -4.63 -6.99 -7.38
C GLY A 39 -3.37 -7.31 -8.18
N ARG A 40 -2.60 -6.28 -8.56
CA ARG A 40 -1.21 -6.45 -9.00
C ARG A 40 -0.30 -6.29 -7.78
N SER A 41 0.41 -7.35 -7.40
CA SER A 41 1.45 -7.24 -6.38
C SER A 41 2.57 -6.33 -6.91
N VAL A 42 2.74 -5.18 -6.26
CA VAL A 42 3.88 -4.30 -6.51
C VAL A 42 4.97 -4.70 -5.53
N ALA A 43 6.03 -5.33 -6.05
CA ALA A 43 7.22 -5.55 -5.27
C ALA A 43 7.78 -4.19 -4.81
N THR A 44 7.93 -4.01 -3.50
CA THR A 44 8.46 -2.78 -2.90
C THR A 44 10.00 -2.74 -2.91
N GLY A 45 10.63 -3.69 -3.60
CA GLY A 45 12.08 -3.83 -3.75
C GLY A 45 12.63 -3.09 -4.98
N LEU A 46 13.77 -3.56 -5.49
CA LEU A 46 14.39 -3.02 -6.70
C LEU A 46 13.43 -3.21 -7.90
N ALA A 47 12.96 -2.11 -8.47
CA ALA A 47 12.19 -2.11 -9.70
C ALA A 47 13.15 -2.06 -10.90
N ARG A 48 13.07 -3.06 -11.77
CA ARG A 48 13.80 -3.08 -13.05
C ARG A 48 12.77 -3.18 -14.16
N ILE A 49 12.89 -2.30 -15.14
CA ILE A 49 12.12 -2.35 -16.37
C ILE A 49 13.09 -2.77 -17.47
N GLU A 50 12.72 -3.81 -18.19
CA GLU A 50 13.41 -4.21 -19.41
C GLU A 50 12.54 -3.73 -20.58
N VAL A 51 13.11 -2.88 -21.42
CA VAL A 51 12.39 -2.27 -22.54
C VAL A 51 12.64 -3.14 -23.78
N ASP A 52 11.61 -3.88 -24.18
CA ASP A 52 11.64 -4.80 -25.33
C ASP A 52 11.16 -4.13 -26.64
N ARG A 53 10.80 -2.83 -26.59
CA ARG A 53 10.29 -2.08 -27.75
C ARG A 53 11.25 -0.98 -28.20
N GLU A 54 11.44 -0.94 -29.51
CA GLU A 54 12.32 -0.03 -30.25
C GLU A 54 11.96 1.45 -30.03
N MET A 55 12.76 2.11 -29.17
CA MET A 55 13.33 3.48 -29.24
C MET A 55 12.51 4.66 -29.82
N LEU A 56 11.18 4.64 -29.79
CA LEU A 56 10.33 5.79 -30.17
C LEU A 56 9.71 6.53 -28.98
N VAL A 57 9.95 6.07 -27.76
CA VAL A 57 9.39 6.66 -26.53
C VAL A 57 10.52 7.20 -25.66
N ASP A 58 10.40 8.45 -25.22
CA ASP A 58 11.30 9.10 -24.26
C ASP A 58 11.50 8.22 -23.02
N THR A 59 12.77 7.97 -22.70
CA THR A 59 13.21 7.16 -21.55
C THR A 59 12.58 7.63 -20.25
N ALA A 60 12.34 8.93 -20.08
CA ALA A 60 11.66 9.45 -18.91
C ALA A 60 10.24 8.89 -18.79
N THR A 61 9.50 8.74 -19.89
CA THR A 61 8.12 8.23 -19.86
C THR A 61 8.02 6.81 -19.30
N ILE A 62 9.04 5.97 -19.54
CA ILE A 62 9.13 4.61 -18.99
C ILE A 62 9.21 4.62 -17.46
N LEU A 63 9.75 5.67 -16.86
CA LEU A 63 9.83 5.82 -15.41
C LEU A 63 8.45 5.74 -14.73
N LYS A 64 7.37 6.11 -15.43
CA LYS A 64 5.99 6.04 -14.90
C LYS A 64 5.49 4.62 -14.65
N GLU A 65 6.13 3.61 -15.24
CA GLU A 65 5.80 2.21 -14.96
C GLU A 65 6.31 1.77 -13.58
N ILE A 66 7.27 2.49 -13.01
CA ILE A 66 7.77 2.25 -11.65
C ILE A 66 6.80 2.86 -10.62
N PRO A 67 6.29 2.05 -9.68
CA PRO A 67 5.39 2.55 -8.64
C PRO A 67 6.05 3.61 -7.75
N GLY A 68 5.37 4.75 -7.59
CA GLY A 68 5.88 5.89 -6.82
C GLY A 68 6.90 6.74 -7.58
N ALA A 69 7.21 6.39 -8.82
CA ALA A 69 7.95 7.24 -9.73
C ALA A 69 7.01 8.02 -10.65
N ASN A 70 7.45 9.18 -11.08
CA ASN A 70 6.74 10.06 -12.00
C ASN A 70 7.77 10.89 -12.79
N VAL A 71 7.29 11.63 -13.78
CA VAL A 71 8.10 12.56 -14.57
C VAL A 71 7.44 13.92 -14.55
N ASN A 72 8.22 14.95 -14.23
CA ASN A 72 7.82 16.32 -14.47
C ASN A 72 8.35 16.77 -15.85
N ALA A 73 7.46 16.97 -16.80
CA ALA A 73 7.81 17.32 -18.16
C ALA A 73 7.90 18.85 -18.32
N ASN A 74 9.05 19.35 -18.75
CA ASN A 74 9.29 20.75 -19.09
C ASN A 74 9.38 20.92 -20.62
N GLY A 75 8.45 20.31 -21.35
CA GLY A 75 8.43 20.21 -22.80
C GLY A 75 8.37 18.76 -23.30
N PRO A 76 8.48 18.54 -24.62
CA PRO A 76 8.35 17.21 -25.22
C PRO A 76 9.52 16.26 -24.93
N VAL A 77 10.71 16.80 -24.66
CA VAL A 77 11.98 16.04 -24.52
C VAL A 77 12.64 16.19 -23.14
N THR A 78 12.19 17.16 -22.34
CA THR A 78 12.76 17.43 -21.02
C THR A 78 11.91 16.76 -19.94
N GLY A 79 12.31 15.57 -19.51
CA GLY A 79 11.68 14.83 -18.41
C GLY A 79 12.52 14.85 -17.14
N ILE A 80 12.10 15.60 -16.11
CA ILE A 80 12.74 15.57 -14.79
C ILE A 80 12.18 14.38 -14.01
N ALA A 81 13.07 13.45 -13.63
CA ALA A 81 12.72 12.31 -12.81
C ALA A 81 12.13 12.76 -11.46
N GLN A 82 11.07 12.09 -11.03
CA GLN A 82 10.49 12.25 -9.70
C GLN A 82 10.28 10.87 -9.07
N TYR A 83 10.66 10.74 -7.80
CA TYR A 83 10.47 9.49 -7.05
C TYR A 83 10.07 9.82 -5.62
N ARG A 84 8.90 9.30 -5.20
CA ARG A 84 8.33 9.55 -3.86
C ARG A 84 8.32 11.03 -3.46
N GLY A 85 7.99 11.90 -4.41
CA GLY A 85 7.94 13.36 -4.19
C GLY A 85 9.28 14.09 -4.29
N MET A 86 10.42 13.40 -4.33
CA MET A 86 11.73 14.00 -4.60
C MET A 86 11.92 14.25 -6.10
N TYR A 87 12.68 15.27 -6.48
CA TYR A 87 12.97 15.64 -7.88
C TYR A 87 14.33 16.34 -7.99
N GLY A 88 14.84 16.49 -9.22
CA GLY A 88 16.12 17.14 -9.50
C GLY A 88 17.31 16.38 -8.91
N ASP A 89 18.32 17.11 -8.40
CA ASP A 89 19.56 16.54 -7.84
C ASP A 89 19.37 15.61 -6.63
N ARG A 90 18.16 15.57 -6.06
CA ARG A 90 17.79 14.61 -5.01
C ARG A 90 17.60 13.18 -5.54
N ILE A 91 17.53 13.02 -6.85
CA ILE A 91 17.47 11.72 -7.53
C ILE A 91 18.74 11.56 -8.34
N SER A 92 19.50 10.51 -8.03
CA SER A 92 20.68 10.17 -8.82
C SER A 92 20.27 9.41 -10.08
N VAL A 93 20.68 9.93 -11.23
CA VAL A 93 20.58 9.24 -12.52
C VAL A 93 21.99 8.82 -12.93
N VAL A 94 22.14 7.54 -13.29
CA VAL A 94 23.42 6.95 -13.66
C VAL A 94 23.25 6.30 -15.03
N ILE A 95 24.09 6.70 -15.99
CA ILE A 95 24.16 6.16 -17.35
C ILE A 95 25.52 5.48 -17.49
N ASP A 96 25.57 4.20 -17.85
CA ASP A 96 26.83 3.45 -18.02
C ASP A 96 27.81 3.59 -16.84
N HIS A 97 27.29 3.52 -15.62
CA HIS A 97 28.04 3.71 -14.36
C HIS A 97 28.61 5.13 -14.12
N LEU A 98 28.26 6.10 -14.97
CA LEU A 98 28.58 7.52 -14.80
C LEU A 98 27.38 8.25 -14.19
N GLY A 99 27.60 8.94 -13.07
CA GLY A 99 26.60 9.83 -12.49
C GLY A 99 26.42 11.06 -13.38
N VAL A 100 25.18 11.33 -13.78
CA VAL A 100 24.86 12.41 -14.72
C VAL A 100 24.06 13.48 -13.99
N VAL A 101 24.47 14.73 -14.18
CA VAL A 101 23.82 15.91 -13.61
C VAL A 101 23.17 16.74 -14.70
N SER A 102 22.20 17.58 -14.32
CA SER A 102 21.55 18.47 -15.27
C SER A 102 22.52 19.51 -15.83
N GLY A 103 22.40 19.82 -17.12
CA GLY A 103 23.31 20.73 -17.83
C GLY A 103 23.10 22.23 -17.55
N GLY A 104 22.01 22.64 -16.91
CA GLY A 104 21.69 24.05 -16.71
C GLY A 104 20.94 24.37 -15.40
N PRO A 105 20.96 25.64 -14.95
CA PRO A 105 20.41 26.04 -13.66
C PRO A 105 18.89 25.83 -13.53
N ASN A 106 18.19 25.77 -14.65
CA ASN A 106 16.73 25.61 -14.72
C ASN A 106 16.28 24.20 -15.11
N ALA A 107 17.18 23.21 -15.11
CA ALA A 107 16.88 21.82 -15.43
C ALA A 107 16.22 21.58 -16.81
N MET A 108 16.54 22.41 -17.81
CA MET A 108 16.11 22.22 -19.20
C MET A 108 16.77 21.00 -19.87
N ASP A 109 18.01 20.71 -19.48
CA ASP A 109 18.75 19.53 -19.92
C ASP A 109 18.78 18.53 -18.78
N ALA A 110 17.68 17.77 -18.64
CA ALA A 110 17.56 16.77 -17.60
C ALA A 110 18.43 15.54 -17.92
N PRO A 111 19.00 14.83 -16.93
CA PRO A 111 19.82 13.64 -17.16
C PRO A 111 19.17 12.57 -18.03
N LEU A 112 17.84 12.40 -17.93
CA LEU A 112 17.09 11.42 -18.72
C LEU A 112 16.88 11.83 -20.18
N SER A 113 17.13 13.10 -20.54
CA SER A 113 17.02 13.59 -21.92
C SER A 113 18.24 13.25 -22.79
N TYR A 114 19.30 12.69 -22.19
CA TYR A 114 20.52 12.32 -22.92
C TYR A 114 20.44 10.92 -23.55
N VAL A 115 19.37 10.16 -23.29
CA VAL A 115 19.22 8.73 -23.65
C VAL A 115 17.88 8.40 -24.31
#